data_AF-A0A2E7FJ38-F1
#
_entry.id   AF-A0A2E7FJ38-F1
#
_cell.length_a   1.000
_cell.length_b   1.000
_cell.length_c   1.000
_cell.angle_alpha   90.00
_cell.angle_beta   90.00
_cell.angle_gamma   90.00
#
_symmetry.space_group_name_H-M   'P 1'
#
loop_
_entity.id
_entity.type
_entity.pdbx_description
1 polymer ?
#
loop_
_entity_poly.entity_id
_entity_poly.type
_entity_poly.pdbx_seq_one_letter_code
_entity_poly.pdbx_strand_id
1 'polypeptide(L)'
;MLESLLPRASSYAVQIDVLFDIITILVGFWFFLVLGYFFYLIFRYRQRDGHKAEYISGETHKQKQAIEIPHYMILVCDVAIIIPTFLVWFNIKIDVPPPDEEVRIVAQQWAWTFYHAGEDKVLGTEDDIVSVNELHIKNNTQYSYHLESKDVMHNFSVPVFRLKQDAIPGRVISGHFKPILEGEWDIQCAEMCGVAHGIMGARIFIKSEAEHNAWLAANTPDPTGAGTLASANQNPSQEKKDQNNG
;
A
#
# COMPACT_ATOMS: atom_id res chain seq x y z
N MET A 1 -8.15 -14.51 -2.57
CA MET A 1 -7.89 -14.96 -1.17
C MET A 1 -7.53 -13.80 -0.25
N LEU A 2 -6.83 -12.77 -0.72
CA LEU A 2 -6.39 -11.65 0.12
C LEU A 2 -7.53 -10.74 0.61
N GLU A 3 -8.63 -10.65 -0.15
CA GLU A 3 -9.80 -9.84 0.18
C GLU A 3 -10.48 -10.21 1.51
N SER A 4 -10.38 -11.48 1.94
CA SER A 4 -10.93 -11.89 3.24
C SER A 4 -10.14 -11.36 4.44
N LEU A 5 -8.89 -10.93 4.21
CA LEU A 5 -8.02 -10.36 5.24
C LEU A 5 -8.04 -8.83 5.19
N LEU A 6 -8.03 -8.25 3.99
CA LEU A 6 -7.97 -6.81 3.77
C LEU A 6 -8.84 -6.44 2.56
N PRO A 7 -9.87 -5.59 2.75
CA PRO A 7 -10.75 -5.18 1.66
C PRO A 7 -10.00 -4.39 0.59
N ARG A 8 -10.56 -4.42 -0.62
CA ARG A 8 -10.05 -3.72 -1.80
C ARG A 8 -10.74 -2.37 -1.90
N ALA A 9 -10.00 -1.29 -1.65
CA ALA A 9 -10.57 0.06 -1.64
C ALA A 9 -10.03 0.95 -2.78
N SER A 10 -9.20 0.43 -3.70
CA SER A 10 -8.77 1.14 -4.91
C SER A 10 -9.00 0.34 -6.19
N SER A 11 -9.03 1.04 -7.34
CA SER A 11 -9.12 0.44 -8.68
C SER A 11 -8.00 -0.56 -8.99
N TYR A 12 -6.78 -0.32 -8.50
CA TYR A 12 -5.62 -1.20 -8.76
C TYR A 12 -5.53 -2.37 -7.78
N ALA A 13 -6.10 -2.26 -6.58
CA ALA A 13 -6.07 -3.33 -5.58
C ALA A 13 -6.67 -4.64 -6.12
N VAL A 14 -7.71 -4.54 -6.95
CA VAL A 14 -8.33 -5.71 -7.61
C VAL A 14 -7.34 -6.45 -8.51
N GLN A 15 -6.63 -5.72 -9.37
CA GLN A 15 -5.69 -6.31 -10.32
C GLN A 15 -4.49 -6.93 -9.62
N ILE A 16 -3.98 -6.25 -8.57
CA ILE A 16 -2.88 -6.74 -7.75
C ILE A 16 -3.28 -8.01 -7.00
N ASP A 17 -4.46 -8.04 -6.38
CA ASP A 17 -4.91 -9.21 -5.61
C ASP A 17 -5.10 -10.45 -6.50
N VAL A 18 -5.56 -10.28 -7.75
CA VAL A 18 -5.65 -11.38 -8.72
C VAL A 18 -4.26 -11.95 -9.05
N LEU A 19 -3.25 -11.09 -9.24
CA LEU A 19 -1.87 -11.54 -9.45
C LEU A 19 -1.34 -12.31 -8.23
N PHE A 20 -1.60 -11.80 -7.02
CA PHE A 20 -1.23 -12.51 -5.80
C PHE A 20 -1.89 -13.88 -5.69
N ASP A 21 -3.18 -13.99 -6.03
CA ASP A 21 -3.89 -15.27 -6.00
C ASP A 21 -3.29 -16.27 -7.02
N ILE A 22 -3.00 -15.82 -8.25
CA ILE A 22 -2.34 -16.64 -9.28
C ILE A 22 -0.97 -17.13 -8.80
N ILE A 23 -0.12 -16.21 -8.30
CA ILE A 23 1.21 -16.54 -7.80
C ILE A 23 1.12 -17.52 -6.63
N THR A 24 0.21 -17.27 -5.68
CA THR A 24 0.02 -18.11 -4.49
C THR A 24 -0.37 -19.54 -4.87
N ILE A 25 -1.30 -19.70 -5.82
CA ILE A 25 -1.73 -21.04 -6.27
C ILE A 25 -0.58 -21.76 -6.99
N LEU A 26 0.10 -21.08 -7.91
CA LEU A 26 1.19 -21.69 -8.68
C LEU A 26 2.38 -22.07 -7.80
N VAL A 27 2.85 -21.14 -6.96
CA VAL A 27 3.95 -21.38 -6.03
C VAL A 27 3.55 -22.43 -4.99
N GLY A 28 2.32 -22.36 -4.46
CA GLY A 28 1.80 -23.33 -3.51
C GLY A 28 1.77 -24.75 -4.07
N PHE A 29 1.30 -24.93 -5.31
CA PHE A 29 1.32 -26.22 -6.00
C PHE A 29 2.75 -26.80 -6.08
N TRP A 30 3.70 -26.02 -6.58
CA TRP A 30 5.10 -26.46 -6.70
C TRP A 30 5.75 -26.72 -5.34
N PHE A 31 5.46 -25.88 -4.34
CA PHE A 31 5.93 -26.07 -2.98
C PHE A 31 5.48 -27.42 -2.41
N PHE A 32 4.17 -27.73 -2.46
CA PHE A 32 3.68 -29.01 -1.93
C PHE A 32 4.15 -30.21 -2.75
N LEU A 33 4.29 -30.08 -4.08
CA LEU A 33 4.83 -31.12 -4.94
C LEU A 33 6.29 -31.44 -4.57
N VAL A 34 7.14 -30.41 -4.50
CA VAL A 34 8.56 -30.57 -4.17
C VAL A 34 8.74 -31.07 -2.74
N LEU A 35 7.97 -30.54 -1.79
CA LEU A 35 7.99 -30.98 -0.40
C LEU A 35 7.57 -32.46 -0.26
N GLY A 36 6.50 -32.86 -0.95
CA GLY A 36 6.05 -34.25 -0.99
C GLY A 36 7.08 -35.17 -1.62
N TYR A 37 7.69 -34.75 -2.74
CA TYR A 37 8.76 -35.51 -3.39
C TYR A 37 10.00 -35.63 -2.51
N PHE A 38 10.39 -34.56 -1.81
CA PHE A 38 11.48 -34.59 -0.84
C PHE A 38 11.26 -35.63 0.26
N PHE A 39 10.08 -35.64 0.90
CA PHE A 39 9.76 -36.66 1.89
C PHE A 39 9.70 -38.06 1.29
N TYR A 40 9.11 -38.21 0.10
CA TYR A 40 9.12 -39.47 -0.63
C TYR A 40 10.55 -40.00 -0.82
N LEU A 41 11.49 -39.15 -1.25
CA LEU A 41 12.89 -39.54 -1.41
C LEU A 41 13.51 -39.99 -0.09
N ILE A 42 13.27 -39.27 1.01
CA ILE A 42 13.73 -39.67 2.35
C ILE A 42 13.22 -41.07 2.70
N PHE A 43 11.92 -41.34 2.54
CA PHE A 43 11.35 -42.65 2.91
C PHE A 43 11.76 -43.78 1.96
N ARG A 44 11.81 -43.48 0.66
CA ARG A 44 12.09 -44.46 -0.40
C ARG A 44 13.57 -44.86 -0.46
N TYR A 45 14.46 -43.91 -0.18
CA TYR A 45 15.92 -44.08 -0.25
C TYR A 45 16.60 -43.98 1.13
N ARG A 46 15.85 -44.13 2.22
CA ARG A 46 16.40 -44.30 3.58
C ARG A 46 17.40 -45.46 3.61
N GLN A 47 18.48 -45.32 4.38
CA GLN A 47 19.44 -46.40 4.62
C GLN A 47 18.72 -47.66 5.13
N ARG A 48 19.09 -48.80 4.55
CA ARG A 48 18.64 -50.15 4.92
C ARG A 48 19.80 -51.11 4.70
N ASP A 49 19.93 -52.10 5.58
CA ASP A 49 20.97 -53.10 5.45
C ASP A 49 20.82 -53.88 4.14
N GLY A 50 21.94 -54.05 3.42
CA GLY A 50 21.96 -54.70 2.11
C GLY A 50 21.60 -53.82 0.91
N HIS A 51 21.11 -52.58 1.10
CA HIS A 51 20.87 -51.65 0.00
C HIS A 51 22.07 -50.72 -0.23
N LYS A 52 22.67 -50.77 -1.41
CA LYS A 52 23.74 -49.86 -1.84
C LYS A 52 23.18 -48.69 -2.65
N ALA A 53 23.76 -47.51 -2.48
CA ALA A 53 23.44 -46.35 -3.29
C ALA A 53 23.89 -46.54 -4.74
N GLU A 54 23.11 -46.03 -5.69
CA GLU A 54 23.44 -46.01 -7.11
C GLU A 54 24.09 -44.68 -7.48
N TYR A 55 25.14 -44.72 -8.30
CA TYR A 55 25.78 -43.52 -8.84
C TYR A 55 25.18 -43.17 -10.20
N ILE A 56 24.59 -41.98 -10.31
CA ILE A 56 24.02 -41.45 -11.55
C ILE A 56 24.93 -40.35 -12.07
N SER A 57 25.59 -40.56 -13.22
CA SER A 57 26.58 -39.61 -13.78
C SER A 57 25.96 -38.30 -14.32
N GLY A 58 24.68 -38.33 -14.73
CA GLY A 58 23.99 -37.16 -15.27
C GLY A 58 24.43 -36.76 -16.68
N GLU A 59 25.17 -37.62 -17.38
CA GLU A 59 25.74 -37.34 -18.70
C GLU A 59 24.72 -37.53 -19.84
N THR A 60 23.74 -38.42 -19.64
CA THR A 60 22.71 -38.68 -20.65
C THR A 60 21.48 -37.81 -20.45
N HIS A 61 20.79 -37.43 -21.54
CA HIS A 61 19.52 -36.71 -21.44
C HIS A 61 18.49 -37.43 -20.58
N LYS A 62 18.40 -38.75 -20.68
CA LYS A 62 17.46 -39.55 -19.88
C LYS A 62 17.70 -39.41 -18.37
N GLN A 63 18.95 -39.26 -17.94
CA GLN A 63 19.27 -39.03 -16.52
C GLN A 63 18.95 -37.59 -16.07
N LYS A 64 19.02 -36.61 -16.97
CA LYS A 64 18.74 -35.19 -16.68
C LYS A 64 17.26 -34.80 -16.76
N GLN A 65 16.44 -35.59 -17.45
CA GLN A 65 15.00 -35.31 -17.64
C GLN A 65 14.23 -35.03 -16.34
N ALA A 66 14.59 -35.70 -15.24
CA ALA A 66 13.97 -35.48 -13.93
C ALA A 66 14.17 -34.06 -13.38
N ILE A 67 15.16 -33.32 -13.89
CA ILE A 67 15.47 -31.93 -13.53
C ILE A 67 15.03 -30.98 -14.65
N GLU A 68 15.36 -31.32 -15.90
CA GLU A 68 15.09 -30.47 -17.07
C GLU A 68 13.57 -30.25 -17.25
N ILE A 69 12.74 -31.30 -17.10
CA ILE A 69 11.29 -31.18 -17.33
C ILE A 69 10.63 -30.24 -16.30
N PRO A 70 10.78 -30.43 -14.97
CA PRO A 70 10.24 -29.48 -14.00
C PRO A 70 10.78 -28.06 -14.19
N HIS A 71 12.07 -27.91 -14.54
CA HIS A 71 12.66 -26.60 -14.79
C HIS A 71 11.98 -25.86 -15.95
N TYR A 72 11.79 -26.52 -17.10
CA TYR A 72 11.08 -25.91 -18.23
C TYR A 72 9.61 -25.61 -17.91
N MET A 73 8.95 -26.47 -17.13
CA MET A 73 7.58 -26.19 -16.68
C MET A 73 7.51 -24.93 -15.80
N ILE A 74 8.47 -24.75 -14.89
CA ILE A 74 8.58 -23.55 -14.06
C ILE A 74 8.81 -22.31 -14.94
N LEU A 75 9.71 -22.38 -15.92
CA LEU A 75 9.94 -21.26 -16.86
C LEU A 75 8.66 -20.87 -17.63
N VAL A 76 7.82 -21.85 -17.99
CA VAL A 76 6.51 -21.55 -18.60
C VAL A 76 5.59 -20.85 -17.60
N CYS A 77 5.57 -21.28 -16.34
CA CYS A 77 4.84 -20.58 -15.28
C CYS A 77 5.35 -19.14 -15.07
N ASP A 78 6.67 -18.92 -15.11
CA ASP A 78 7.27 -17.59 -14.96
C ASP A 78 6.80 -16.66 -16.08
N VAL A 79 6.83 -17.11 -17.34
CA VAL A 79 6.30 -16.32 -18.47
C VAL A 79 4.81 -16.03 -18.28
N ALA A 80 4.03 -17.02 -17.83
CA ALA A 80 2.60 -16.84 -17.57
C ALA A 80 2.30 -15.84 -16.44
N ILE A 81 3.20 -15.66 -15.47
CA ILE A 81 3.09 -14.65 -14.40
C ILE A 81 3.60 -13.28 -14.87
N ILE A 82 4.72 -13.25 -15.59
CA ILE A 82 5.38 -12.01 -16.02
C ILE A 82 4.48 -11.19 -16.94
N ILE A 83 3.81 -11.82 -17.90
CA ILE A 83 2.95 -11.12 -18.88
C ILE A 83 1.86 -10.29 -18.18
N PRO A 84 0.96 -10.87 -17.36
CA PRO A 84 -0.08 -10.10 -16.68
C PRO A 84 0.50 -9.14 -15.65
N THR A 85 1.61 -9.49 -14.99
CA THR A 85 2.31 -8.57 -14.06
C THR A 85 2.77 -7.31 -14.76
N PHE A 86 3.37 -7.44 -15.95
CA PHE A 86 3.82 -6.31 -16.74
C PHE A 86 2.66 -5.43 -17.19
N LEU A 87 1.53 -6.01 -17.59
CA LEU A 87 0.33 -5.24 -17.96
C LEU A 87 -0.21 -4.43 -16.78
N VAL A 88 -0.32 -5.03 -15.60
CA VAL A 88 -0.75 -4.33 -14.38
C VAL A 88 0.24 -3.22 -14.02
N TRP A 89 1.55 -3.50 -14.07
CA TRP A 89 2.58 -2.51 -13.82
C TRP A 89 2.50 -1.33 -14.79
N PHE A 90 2.31 -1.60 -16.08
CA PHE A 90 2.17 -0.57 -17.12
C PHE A 90 0.97 0.35 -16.84
N ASN A 91 -0.20 -0.22 -16.51
CA ASN A 91 -1.40 0.55 -16.17
C ASN A 91 -1.24 1.40 -14.90
N ILE A 92 -0.40 0.96 -13.96
CA ILE A 92 -0.18 1.69 -12.70
C ILE A 92 0.90 2.76 -12.85
N LYS A 93 1.97 2.49 -13.60
CA LYS A 93 3.19 3.31 -13.60
C LYS A 93 3.43 4.11 -14.88
N ILE A 94 2.85 3.71 -16.01
CA ILE A 94 3.09 4.35 -17.32
C ILE A 94 1.82 5.00 -17.86
N ASP A 95 0.71 4.26 -17.91
CA ASP A 95 -0.57 4.75 -18.42
C ASP A 95 -1.37 5.46 -17.31
N VAL A 96 -0.86 6.60 -16.87
CA VAL A 96 -1.46 7.39 -15.80
C VAL A 96 -2.67 8.16 -16.34
N PRO A 97 -3.89 7.92 -15.83
CA PRO A 97 -5.07 8.66 -16.24
C PRO A 97 -4.99 10.13 -15.78
N PRO A 98 -5.64 11.08 -16.47
CA PRO A 98 -5.70 12.46 -16.01
C PRO A 98 -6.40 12.55 -14.65
N PRO A 99 -5.90 13.39 -13.71
CA PRO A 99 -6.52 13.55 -12.41
C PRO A 99 -7.82 14.36 -12.50
N ASP A 100 -8.79 13.97 -11.69
CA ASP A 100 -9.95 14.80 -11.35
C ASP A 100 -9.57 15.80 -10.23
N GLU A 101 -8.74 15.34 -9.29
CA GLU A 101 -8.23 16.13 -8.16
C GLU A 101 -6.77 15.78 -7.84
N GLU A 102 -6.07 16.73 -7.25
CA GLU A 102 -4.68 16.56 -6.81
C GLU A 102 -4.56 16.66 -5.29
N VAL A 103 -3.62 15.93 -4.72
CA VAL A 103 -3.29 16.02 -3.29
C VAL A 103 -1.78 16.07 -3.11
N ARG A 104 -1.29 16.98 -2.27
CA ARG A 104 0.12 16.98 -1.87
C ARG A 104 0.28 16.34 -0.51
N ILE A 105 1.21 15.41 -0.41
CA ILE A 105 1.45 14.56 0.74
C ILE A 105 2.88 14.81 1.21
N VAL A 106 3.03 15.29 2.44
CA VAL A 106 4.35 15.60 2.99
C VAL A 106 4.61 14.78 4.23
N ALA A 107 5.66 13.96 4.17
CA ALA A 107 6.15 13.18 5.28
C ALA A 107 7.15 13.97 6.12
N GLN A 108 7.11 13.78 7.43
CA GLN A 108 8.09 14.28 8.40
C GLN A 108 8.12 13.35 9.62
N GLN A 109 9.20 13.37 10.40
CA GLN A 109 9.28 12.67 11.68
C GLN A 109 8.32 13.33 12.70
N TRP A 110 7.26 12.70 13.18
CA TRP A 110 6.60 11.46 12.72
C TRP A 110 5.11 11.75 12.49
N ALA A 111 4.82 12.47 11.40
CA ALA A 111 3.49 12.88 11.01
C ALA A 111 3.38 12.99 9.48
N TRP A 112 2.15 12.85 8.99
CA TRP A 112 1.78 13.12 7.61
C TRP A 112 1.03 14.43 7.54
N THR A 113 1.41 15.31 6.62
CA THR A 113 0.64 16.53 6.31
C THR A 113 0.07 16.39 4.91
N PHE A 114 -1.24 16.62 4.77
CA PHE A 114 -1.96 16.57 3.51
C PHE A 114 -2.43 17.97 3.16
N TYR A 115 -2.24 18.33 1.90
CA TYR A 115 -2.71 19.58 1.32
C TYR A 115 -3.74 19.25 0.26
N HIS A 116 -4.91 19.85 0.41
CA HIS A 116 -6.03 19.77 -0.52
C HIS A 116 -6.25 21.15 -1.14
N ALA A 117 -6.49 21.19 -2.44
CA ALA A 117 -6.84 22.44 -3.10
C ALA A 117 -8.14 23.00 -2.50
N GLY A 118 -8.19 24.33 -2.37
CA GLY A 118 -9.38 25.03 -1.88
C GLY A 118 -10.45 25.18 -2.96
N GLU A 119 -11.16 26.32 -2.93
CA GLU A 119 -12.25 26.59 -3.89
C GLU A 119 -11.72 26.83 -5.30
N ASP A 120 -10.49 27.33 -5.41
CA ASP A 120 -9.85 27.60 -6.70
C ASP A 120 -9.39 26.33 -7.45
N LYS A 121 -9.40 25.17 -6.76
CA LYS A 121 -8.95 23.85 -7.26
C LYS A 121 -7.49 23.83 -7.71
N VAL A 122 -6.66 24.74 -7.21
CA VAL A 122 -5.21 24.80 -7.45
C VAL A 122 -4.50 24.45 -6.15
N LEU A 123 -3.46 23.60 -6.22
CA LEU A 123 -2.60 23.34 -5.06
C LEU A 123 -1.50 24.41 -4.95
N GLY A 124 -1.15 24.77 -3.72
CA GLY A 124 -0.06 25.69 -3.42
C GLY A 124 -0.49 27.16 -3.33
N THR A 125 -1.79 27.40 -3.19
CA THR A 125 -2.41 28.72 -3.00
C THR A 125 -2.74 28.97 -1.53
N GLU A 126 -3.20 30.18 -1.21
CA GLU A 126 -3.49 30.57 0.19
C GLU A 126 -4.74 29.89 0.76
N ASP A 127 -5.61 29.36 -0.09
CA ASP A 127 -6.84 28.65 0.28
C ASP A 127 -6.66 27.12 0.40
N ASP A 128 -5.44 26.62 0.26
CA ASP A 128 -5.11 25.21 0.50
C ASP A 128 -5.57 24.78 1.90
N ILE A 129 -6.35 23.70 1.96
CA ILE A 129 -6.74 23.07 3.21
C ILE A 129 -5.60 22.15 3.66
N VAL A 130 -5.12 22.38 4.88
CA VAL A 130 -4.04 21.60 5.48
C VAL A 130 -4.58 20.73 6.60
N SER A 131 -4.40 19.42 6.47
CA SER A 131 -4.74 18.44 7.51
C SER A 131 -3.52 17.63 7.93
N VAL A 132 -3.48 17.22 9.20
CA VAL A 132 -2.39 16.43 9.77
C VAL A 132 -2.93 15.06 10.16
N ASN A 133 -2.25 14.01 9.69
CA ASN A 133 -2.59 12.60 9.90
C ASN A 133 -3.99 12.19 9.43
N GLU A 134 -4.69 13.04 8.68
CA GLU A 134 -6.01 12.74 8.13
C GLU A 134 -6.08 13.16 6.67
N LEU A 135 -6.22 12.18 5.78
CA LEU A 135 -6.41 12.41 4.35
C LEU A 135 -7.90 12.29 4.03
N HIS A 136 -8.53 13.37 3.57
CA HIS A 136 -9.97 13.38 3.24
C HIS A 136 -10.17 13.39 1.72
N ILE A 137 -10.76 12.32 1.18
CA ILE A 137 -10.92 12.16 -0.27
C ILE A 137 -12.33 11.67 -0.64
N LYS A 138 -12.70 11.91 -1.89
CA LYS A 138 -14.00 11.54 -2.46
C LYS A 138 -13.94 10.18 -3.14
N ASN A 139 -14.96 9.35 -2.92
CA ASN A 139 -15.10 8.07 -3.61
C ASN A 139 -15.21 8.25 -5.14
N ASN A 140 -14.77 7.24 -5.92
CA ASN A 140 -14.88 7.22 -7.38
C ASN A 140 -14.22 8.42 -8.10
N THR A 141 -13.24 9.07 -7.49
CA THR A 141 -12.52 10.24 -8.04
C THR A 141 -11.08 9.87 -8.36
N GLN A 142 -10.57 10.23 -9.54
CA GLN A 142 -9.18 9.95 -9.90
C GLN A 142 -8.25 10.97 -9.24
N TYR A 143 -7.44 10.53 -8.28
CA TYR A 143 -6.46 11.38 -7.61
C TYR A 143 -5.08 11.21 -8.20
N SER A 144 -4.39 12.32 -8.47
CA SER A 144 -2.93 12.37 -8.54
C SER A 144 -2.39 12.84 -7.20
N TYR A 145 -1.31 12.24 -6.72
CA TYR A 145 -0.64 12.68 -5.50
C TYR A 145 0.79 13.11 -5.78
N HIS A 146 1.25 14.10 -5.02
CA HIS A 146 2.63 14.57 -4.97
C HIS A 146 3.22 14.27 -3.60
N LEU A 147 4.08 13.25 -3.53
CA LEU A 147 4.67 12.76 -2.29
C LEU A 147 6.07 13.34 -2.08
N GLU A 148 6.27 13.94 -0.91
CA GLU A 148 7.52 14.59 -0.51
C GLU A 148 7.92 14.17 0.90
N SER A 149 9.20 14.33 1.22
CA SER A 149 9.69 14.25 2.60
C SER A 149 10.48 15.51 2.96
N LYS A 150 10.23 16.03 4.17
CA LYS A 150 10.95 17.18 4.73
C LYS A 150 12.31 16.82 5.36
N ASP A 151 12.50 15.55 5.75
CA ASP A 151 13.64 15.16 6.58
C ASP A 151 14.35 13.87 6.09
N VAL A 152 13.82 12.70 6.40
CA VAL A 152 14.40 11.38 6.11
C VAL A 152 13.52 10.59 5.14
N MET A 153 13.94 9.39 4.74
CA MET A 153 13.05 8.55 3.94
C MET A 153 11.86 8.06 4.78
N HIS A 154 10.68 8.10 4.18
CA HIS A 154 9.45 7.48 4.68
C HIS A 154 8.83 6.66 3.56
N ASN A 155 7.78 5.90 3.84
CA ASN A 155 6.99 5.23 2.81
C ASN A 155 5.51 5.41 3.08
N PHE A 156 4.81 6.05 2.14
CA PHE A 156 3.37 6.23 2.21
C PHE A 156 2.69 4.93 1.81
N SER A 157 2.18 4.20 2.80
CA SER A 157 1.47 2.95 2.57
C SER A 157 -0.01 3.06 2.92
N VAL A 158 -0.86 2.73 1.96
CA VAL A 158 -2.30 2.54 2.13
C VAL A 158 -2.64 1.08 1.82
N PRO A 159 -2.68 0.18 2.82
CA PRO A 159 -2.80 -1.26 2.59
C PRO A 159 -4.01 -1.66 1.76
N VAL A 160 -5.18 -1.05 2.00
CA VAL A 160 -6.42 -1.33 1.25
C VAL A 160 -6.38 -0.88 -0.21
N PHE A 161 -5.43 -0.01 -0.56
CA PHE A 161 -5.18 0.39 -1.95
C PHE A 161 -4.09 -0.45 -2.62
N ARG A 162 -3.40 -1.31 -1.87
CA ARG A 162 -2.13 -1.95 -2.27
C ARG A 162 -1.09 -0.94 -2.74
N LEU A 163 -1.14 0.26 -2.15
CA LEU A 163 -0.28 1.37 -2.50
C LEU A 163 0.86 1.49 -1.49
N LYS A 164 2.08 1.56 -2.03
CA LYS A 164 3.32 1.85 -1.30
C LYS A 164 4.20 2.70 -2.18
N GLN A 165 4.69 3.80 -1.64
CA GLN A 165 5.62 4.67 -2.36
C GLN A 165 6.55 5.37 -1.36
N ASP A 166 7.85 5.28 -1.61
CA ASP A 166 8.84 5.97 -0.79
C ASP A 166 8.74 7.48 -0.99
N ALA A 167 8.71 8.21 0.12
CA ALA A 167 8.89 9.65 0.18
C ALA A 167 10.38 9.92 0.39
N ILE A 168 11.03 10.50 -0.62
CA ILE A 168 12.48 10.67 -0.66
C ILE A 168 12.81 12.16 -0.50
N PRO A 169 13.63 12.54 0.50
CA PRO A 169 14.04 13.94 0.67
C PRO A 169 14.65 14.52 -0.62
N GLY A 170 14.21 15.73 -0.99
CA GLY A 170 14.67 16.42 -2.20
C GLY A 170 14.07 15.93 -3.52
N ARG A 171 13.05 15.05 -3.48
CA ARG A 171 12.28 14.63 -4.67
C ARG A 171 10.79 14.74 -4.42
N VAL A 172 10.06 15.19 -5.44
CA VAL A 172 8.62 15.05 -5.51
C VAL A 172 8.32 13.77 -6.30
N ILE A 173 7.69 12.80 -5.66
CA ILE A 173 7.32 11.53 -6.28
C ILE A 173 5.83 11.56 -6.57
N SER A 174 5.47 11.51 -7.85
CA SER A 174 4.07 11.50 -8.25
C SER A 174 3.53 10.08 -8.43
N GLY A 175 2.26 9.91 -8.15
CA GLY A 175 1.52 8.70 -8.49
C GLY A 175 0.02 8.98 -8.47
N HIS A 176 -0.79 7.94 -8.56
CA HIS A 176 -2.23 8.08 -8.62
C HIS A 176 -2.96 6.93 -7.95
N PHE A 177 -4.21 7.17 -7.59
CA PHE A 177 -5.14 6.16 -7.11
C PHE A 177 -6.58 6.61 -7.36
N LYS A 178 -7.49 5.64 -7.44
CA LYS A 178 -8.93 5.90 -7.47
C LYS A 178 -9.61 5.07 -6.37
N PRO A 179 -10.15 5.69 -5.31
CA PRO A 179 -10.89 4.99 -4.28
C PRO A 179 -12.19 4.43 -4.85
N ILE A 180 -12.58 3.24 -4.41
CA ILE A 180 -13.82 2.55 -4.85
C ILE A 180 -14.71 2.08 -3.69
N LEU A 181 -14.27 2.29 -2.45
CA LEU A 181 -14.97 1.84 -1.25
C LEU A 181 -14.89 2.92 -0.17
N GLU A 182 -16.04 3.49 0.16
CA GLU A 182 -16.19 4.46 1.26
C GLU A 182 -15.83 3.85 2.61
N GLY A 183 -15.44 4.71 3.55
CA GLY A 183 -15.06 4.32 4.89
C GLY A 183 -13.73 4.92 5.33
N GLU A 184 -13.23 4.42 6.45
CA GLU A 184 -12.02 4.92 7.07
C GLU A 184 -10.95 3.85 7.16
N TRP A 185 -9.78 4.13 6.59
CA TRP A 185 -8.70 3.15 6.47
C TRP A 185 -7.38 3.69 7.00
N ASP A 186 -6.44 2.79 7.25
CA ASP A 186 -5.14 3.15 7.78
C ASP A 186 -4.16 3.58 6.70
N ILE A 187 -3.36 4.58 7.04
CA ILE A 187 -2.11 4.94 6.40
C ILE A 187 -0.99 4.61 7.40
N GLN A 188 0.06 3.93 6.95
CA GLN A 188 1.21 3.60 7.79
C GLN A 188 2.51 3.98 7.09
N CYS A 189 3.49 4.41 7.88
CA CYS A 189 4.86 4.50 7.41
C CYS A 189 5.45 3.10 7.26
N ALA A 190 5.95 2.76 6.06
CA ALA A 190 6.52 1.44 5.75
C ALA A 190 8.03 1.45 5.45
N GLU A 191 8.74 2.53 5.81
CA GLU A 191 10.20 2.68 5.68
C GLU A 191 10.77 3.20 7.00
N MET A 192 11.88 2.62 7.46
CA MET A 192 12.46 2.89 8.77
C MET A 192 12.91 4.35 8.90
N CYS A 193 12.11 5.18 9.57
CA CYS A 193 12.31 6.64 9.65
C CYS A 193 12.68 7.16 11.06
N GLY A 194 13.19 6.30 11.95
CA GLY A 194 13.66 6.66 13.29
C GLY A 194 12.79 6.16 14.44
N VAL A 195 13.01 6.67 15.67
CA VAL A 195 12.51 6.08 16.92
C VAL A 195 10.98 5.91 16.98
N ALA A 196 10.22 6.82 16.38
CA ALA A 196 8.75 6.77 16.38
C ALA A 196 8.16 6.28 15.05
N HIS A 197 8.95 5.57 14.23
CA HIS A 197 8.49 4.96 12.97
C HIS A 197 7.21 4.14 13.13
N GLY A 198 7.14 3.27 14.14
CA GLY A 198 5.99 2.39 14.37
C GLY A 198 4.70 3.09 14.85
N ILE A 199 4.77 4.38 15.18
CA ILE A 199 3.62 5.18 15.62
C ILE A 199 3.28 6.33 14.64
N MET A 200 3.95 6.37 13.49
CA MET A 200 3.71 7.34 12.40
C MET A 200 2.51 6.92 11.53
N GLY A 201 1.35 6.74 12.17
CA GLY A 201 0.09 6.41 11.51
C GLY A 201 -0.68 7.65 11.06
N ALA A 202 -1.50 7.48 10.03
CA ALA A 202 -2.51 8.43 9.60
C ALA A 202 -3.80 7.67 9.19
N ARG A 203 -4.89 8.39 8.95
CA ARG A 203 -6.16 7.83 8.52
C ARG A 203 -6.55 8.43 7.17
N ILE A 204 -7.16 7.62 6.33
CA ILE A 204 -7.79 8.07 5.08
C ILE A 204 -9.31 7.93 5.23
N PHE A 205 -10.01 9.03 4.98
CA PHE A 205 -11.46 9.13 5.02
C PHE A 205 -11.97 9.20 3.58
N ILE A 206 -12.54 8.11 3.10
CA ILE A 206 -13.15 8.02 1.78
C ILE A 206 -14.63 8.32 1.95
N LYS A 207 -15.04 9.50 1.48
CA LYS A 207 -16.36 10.08 1.69
C LYS A 207 -17.19 10.03 0.41
N SER A 208 -18.50 10.13 0.57
CA SER A 208 -19.38 10.50 -0.53
C SER A 208 -19.07 11.92 -1.03
N GLU A 209 -19.49 12.25 -2.24
CA GLU A 209 -19.29 13.60 -2.80
C GLU A 209 -19.89 14.70 -1.92
N ALA A 210 -21.09 14.50 -1.40
CA ALA A 210 -21.76 15.48 -0.55
C ALA A 210 -21.02 15.72 0.77
N GLU A 211 -20.54 14.65 1.42
CA GLU A 211 -19.78 14.74 2.67
C GLU A 211 -18.40 15.36 2.46
N HIS A 212 -17.74 15.06 1.34
CA HIS A 212 -16.46 15.65 0.99
C HIS A 212 -16.60 17.15 0.71
N ASN A 213 -17.59 17.55 -0.08
CA ASN A 213 -17.88 18.97 -0.34
C ASN A 213 -18.23 19.74 0.94
N ALA A 214 -18.99 19.12 1.86
CA ALA A 214 -19.27 19.71 3.17
C ALA A 214 -18.01 19.86 4.02
N TRP A 215 -17.10 18.88 3.97
CA TRP A 215 -15.81 18.96 4.64
C TRP A 215 -14.92 20.06 4.06
N LEU A 216 -14.85 20.19 2.73
CA LEU A 216 -14.12 21.28 2.07
C LEU A 216 -14.65 22.64 2.55
N ALA A 217 -15.94 22.89 2.42
CA ALA A 217 -16.55 24.17 2.83
C ALA A 217 -16.35 24.53 4.31
N ALA A 218 -16.21 23.53 5.18
CA ALA A 218 -15.96 23.74 6.61
C ALA A 218 -14.48 23.99 6.96
N ASN A 219 -13.54 23.65 6.06
CA ASN A 219 -12.11 23.69 6.33
C ASN A 219 -11.33 24.62 5.38
N THR A 220 -11.93 25.11 4.28
CA THR A 220 -11.33 26.13 3.41
C THR A 220 -11.06 27.40 4.23
N PRO A 221 -9.80 27.87 4.33
CA PRO A 221 -9.49 29.12 5.00
C PRO A 221 -10.19 30.30 4.33
N ASP A 222 -10.70 31.25 5.13
CA ASP A 222 -11.24 32.50 4.60
C ASP A 222 -10.08 33.38 4.08
N PRO A 223 -10.04 33.73 2.77
CA PRO A 223 -8.98 34.56 2.20
C PRO A 223 -8.90 35.97 2.80
N THR A 224 -9.88 36.39 3.60
CA THR A 224 -9.88 37.70 4.28
C THR A 224 -9.30 37.66 5.70
N GLY A 225 -8.91 36.49 6.22
CA GLY A 225 -8.29 36.33 7.54
C GLY A 225 -9.22 36.61 8.73
N ALA A 226 -10.53 36.63 8.52
CA ALA A 226 -11.53 36.98 9.54
C ALA A 226 -12.19 35.73 10.18
N GLY A 227 -11.42 34.89 10.86
CA GLY A 227 -11.91 33.86 11.79
C GLY A 227 -11.32 32.46 11.52
N THR A 228 -11.01 31.61 12.50
CA THR A 228 -11.33 31.62 13.92
C THR A 228 -10.29 30.75 14.66
N LEU A 229 -9.49 31.35 15.56
CA LEU A 229 -8.80 30.62 16.62
C LEU A 229 -9.82 30.17 17.67
N ALA A 230 -10.70 29.22 17.34
CA ALA A 230 -11.65 28.66 18.30
C ALA A 230 -11.97 27.19 17.98
N SER A 231 -10.99 26.30 18.16
CA SER A 231 -11.24 24.90 18.56
C SER A 231 -9.96 24.15 18.95
N ALA A 232 -9.02 24.84 19.62
CA ALA A 232 -7.81 24.20 20.16
C ALA A 232 -7.62 24.47 21.65
N ASN A 233 -8.69 24.42 22.46
CA ASN A 233 -8.56 24.11 23.88
C ASN A 233 -9.91 23.79 24.54
N GLN A 234 -10.39 22.55 24.41
CA GLN A 234 -11.30 21.97 25.39
C GLN A 234 -10.80 20.58 25.75
N ASN A 235 -9.84 20.53 26.67
CA ASN A 235 -9.49 19.32 27.38
C ASN A 235 -10.42 19.20 28.60
N PRO A 236 -11.32 18.19 28.69
CA PRO A 236 -12.31 18.09 29.77
C PRO A 236 -11.75 17.68 31.14
N SER A 237 -10.43 17.73 31.34
CA SER A 237 -9.76 17.05 32.46
C SER A 237 -9.25 17.96 33.59
N GLN A 238 -9.62 19.25 33.63
CA GLN A 238 -9.19 20.16 34.71
C GLN A 238 -10.29 20.65 35.68
N GLU A 239 -11.57 20.35 35.45
CA GLU A 239 -12.65 20.92 36.29
C GLU A 239 -12.99 20.12 37.57
N LYS A 240 -12.11 19.21 38.02
CA LYS A 240 -12.37 18.35 39.21
C LYS A 240 -11.37 18.46 40.36
N LYS A 241 -10.53 19.50 40.42
CA LYS A 241 -9.57 19.68 41.53
C LYS A 241 -9.89 20.79 42.53
N ASP A 242 -10.88 21.64 42.29
CA ASP A 242 -11.11 22.82 43.15
C ASP A 242 -12.37 22.75 44.04
N GLN A 243 -12.96 21.57 44.23
CA GLN A 243 -14.13 21.39 45.12
C GLN A 243 -13.85 20.63 46.42
N ASN A 244 -12.58 20.48 46.83
CA ASN A 244 -12.24 19.74 48.05
C ASN A 244 -11.27 20.47 48.98
N ASN A 245 -11.50 21.77 49.20
CA ASN A 245 -10.96 22.52 50.33
C ASN A 245 -11.96 23.62 50.72
N GLY A 246 -12.83 23.30 51.68
CA GLY A 246 -13.82 24.19 52.28
C GLY A 246 -14.56 23.48 53.39
#